data_AF-A0A179F5P5-F1
#
_entry.id   AF-A0A179F5P5-F1
#
_cell.length_a   1.000
_cell.length_b   1.000
_cell.length_c   1.000
_cell.angle_alpha   90.00
_cell.angle_beta   90.00
_cell.angle_gamma   90.00
#
_symmetry.space_group_name_H-M   'P 1'
#
loop_
_entity.id
_entity.type
_entity.pdbx_description
1 polymer ?
#
loop_
_entity_poly.entity_id
_entity_poly.type
_entity_poly.pdbx_seq_one_letter_code
_entity_poly.pdbx_strand_id
1 'polypeptide(L)'
;MVVDIKRLQDLCSVCQDRGGKDDNGDPIVRTGFAAIDEEENAYYGVKVGISMRELTVDIVRENLGPIQDEEIYPPFPGDGNLTVAPKDTTGFYVKRTAWATYLDFKGGEFLPKLMLQEAKTMEFLLQNPHPNIIKYYGCHVKRDRITGLVLQTFEFPHDLGFVSSRPDLFKGKLDKDCILAGIRSGLDHLHSLGWAHNDINPANILIDDAGEPKLIDFGSCQPFGAHLMSSGTKGWCKETFFHSAKENDEYSFEVFKPWLDEMVLKVEESVVSHKSWEMKLQDVPPL
;
A
#
# COMPACT_ATOMS: atom_id res chain seq x y z
N MET A 1 -23.43 -9.91 14.19
CA MET A 1 -24.14 -9.33 13.05
C MET A 1 -23.27 -9.50 11.82
N VAL A 2 -23.86 -9.74 10.65
CA VAL A 2 -23.13 -9.70 9.37
C VAL A 2 -23.00 -8.22 8.99
N VAL A 3 -21.82 -7.77 8.58
CA VAL A 3 -21.61 -6.39 8.13
C VAL A 3 -22.57 -6.08 6.96
N ASP A 4 -23.26 -4.94 7.02
CA ASP A 4 -24.30 -4.58 6.05
C ASP A 4 -23.67 -3.97 4.79
N ILE A 5 -23.14 -4.83 3.91
CA ILE A 5 -22.61 -4.41 2.60
C ILE A 5 -23.77 -4.02 1.71
N LYS A 6 -23.90 -2.76 1.32
CA LYS A 6 -24.91 -2.26 0.37
C LYS A 6 -24.34 -2.06 -1.02
N ARG A 7 -23.04 -1.76 -1.10
CA ARG A 7 -22.30 -1.44 -2.32
C ARG A 7 -20.89 -2.02 -2.21
N LEU A 8 -20.22 -2.26 -3.34
CA LEU A 8 -18.85 -2.76 -3.32
C LEU A 8 -17.87 -1.77 -2.69
N GLN A 9 -18.18 -0.48 -2.69
CA GLN A 9 -17.39 0.56 -2.02
C GLN A 9 -17.40 0.45 -0.49
N ASP A 10 -18.30 -0.35 0.09
CA ASP A 10 -18.31 -0.64 1.53
C ASP A 10 -17.20 -1.64 1.90
N LEU A 11 -16.53 -2.26 0.91
CA LEU A 11 -15.37 -3.13 1.12
C LEU A 11 -14.11 -2.31 1.34
N CYS A 12 -13.32 -2.72 2.33
CA CYS A 12 -12.01 -2.11 2.60
C CYS A 12 -10.91 -2.69 1.69
N SER A 13 -11.14 -3.84 1.04
CA SER A 13 -10.22 -4.42 0.08
C SER A 13 -10.92 -5.37 -0.89
N VAL A 14 -10.46 -5.36 -2.14
CA VAL A 14 -10.73 -6.38 -3.16
C VAL A 14 -9.40 -6.72 -3.82
N CYS A 15 -9.05 -8.00 -3.85
CA CYS A 15 -7.81 -8.49 -4.45
C CYS A 15 -8.11 -9.63 -5.42
N GLN A 16 -7.28 -9.77 -6.45
CA GLN A 16 -7.39 -10.87 -7.40
C GLN A 16 -6.08 -11.62 -7.49
N ASP A 17 -6.12 -12.91 -7.23
CA ASP A 17 -5.04 -13.84 -7.52
C ASP A 17 -5.36 -14.64 -8.79
N ARG A 18 -4.33 -14.93 -9.57
CA ARG A 18 -4.37 -15.82 -10.74
C ARG A 18 -3.43 -17.01 -10.54
N GLY A 19 -3.37 -17.52 -9.31
CA GLY A 19 -2.54 -18.63 -8.90
C GLY A 19 -3.17 -19.99 -9.21
N GLY A 20 -2.40 -20.85 -9.87
CA GLY A 20 -2.80 -22.21 -10.26
C GLY A 20 -3.44 -22.27 -11.65
N LYS A 21 -3.51 -23.48 -12.20
CA LYS A 21 -4.18 -23.78 -13.46
C LYS A 21 -5.27 -24.81 -13.19
N ASP A 22 -6.40 -24.70 -13.88
CA ASP A 22 -7.41 -25.76 -13.88
C ASP A 22 -6.94 -26.97 -14.70
N ASP A 23 -7.78 -28.00 -14.81
CA ASP A 23 -7.48 -29.22 -15.56
C ASP A 23 -7.23 -28.96 -17.07
N ASN A 24 -7.67 -27.80 -17.59
CA ASN A 24 -7.46 -27.37 -18.98
C ASN A 24 -6.20 -26.53 -19.16
N GLY A 25 -5.50 -26.19 -18.06
CA GLY A 25 -4.33 -25.32 -18.09
C GLY A 25 -4.66 -23.83 -18.00
N ASP A 26 -5.93 -23.46 -17.82
CA ASP A 26 -6.39 -22.08 -17.72
C ASP A 26 -6.14 -21.52 -16.31
N PRO A 27 -5.73 -20.25 -16.17
CA PRO A 27 -5.47 -19.67 -14.86
C PRO A 27 -6.72 -19.66 -13.99
N ILE A 28 -6.63 -20.23 -12.78
CA ILE A 28 -7.72 -20.14 -11.81
C ILE A 28 -7.74 -18.71 -11.26
N VAL A 29 -8.82 -17.99 -11.54
CA VAL A 29 -9.05 -16.66 -10.98
C VAL A 29 -9.68 -16.81 -9.60
N ARG A 30 -9.11 -16.14 -8.59
CA ARG A 30 -9.69 -16.04 -7.25
C ARG A 30 -9.81 -14.57 -6.88
N THR A 31 -11.02 -14.13 -6.54
CA THR A 31 -11.25 -12.78 -6.05
C THR A 31 -11.51 -12.83 -4.55
N GLY A 32 -10.59 -12.28 -3.78
CA GLY A 32 -10.73 -12.07 -2.35
C GLY A 32 -11.31 -10.68 -2.06
N PHE A 33 -12.04 -10.55 -0.96
CA PHE A 33 -12.61 -9.28 -0.53
C PHE A 33 -12.76 -9.24 0.98
N ALA A 34 -12.58 -8.05 1.55
CA ALA A 34 -12.60 -7.81 2.98
C ALA A 34 -13.47 -6.62 3.35
N ALA A 35 -14.12 -6.71 4.51
CA ALA A 35 -14.90 -5.63 5.10
C ALA A 35 -14.56 -5.51 6.58
N ILE A 36 -14.70 -4.29 7.10
CA ILE A 36 -14.57 -3.98 8.52
C ILE A 36 -15.81 -3.18 8.92
N ASP A 37 -16.43 -3.52 10.05
CA ASP A 37 -17.54 -2.73 10.61
C ASP A 37 -17.06 -1.60 11.53
N GLU A 38 -17.99 -0.78 12.02
CA GLU A 38 -17.69 0.37 12.90
C GLU A 38 -17.05 -0.05 14.25
N GLU A 39 -17.21 -1.31 14.64
CA GLU A 39 -16.63 -1.87 15.85
C GLU A 39 -15.28 -2.55 15.59
N GLU A 40 -14.73 -2.40 14.39
CA GLU A 40 -13.50 -3.07 13.93
C GLU A 40 -13.61 -4.59 13.91
N ASN A 41 -14.80 -5.16 13.72
CA ASN A 41 -14.91 -6.58 13.39
C ASN A 41 -14.56 -6.76 11.91
N ALA A 42 -13.62 -7.67 11.64
CA ALA A 42 -13.19 -7.99 10.29
C ALA A 42 -13.96 -9.15 9.70
N TYR A 43 -14.18 -9.07 8.39
CA TYR A 43 -14.80 -10.12 7.60
C TYR A 43 -14.02 -10.31 6.31
N TYR A 44 -13.89 -11.55 5.87
CA TYR A 44 -13.22 -11.88 4.62
C TYR A 44 -13.99 -12.96 3.86
N GLY A 45 -13.99 -12.82 2.55
CA GLY A 45 -14.58 -13.78 1.62
C GLY A 45 -13.68 -13.99 0.41
N VAL A 46 -13.88 -15.12 -0.25
CA VAL A 46 -13.20 -15.44 -1.50
C VAL A 46 -14.18 -16.11 -2.45
N LYS A 47 -14.12 -15.72 -3.72
CA LYS A 47 -14.85 -16.38 -4.80
C LYS A 47 -13.88 -16.86 -5.87
N VAL A 48 -13.88 -18.16 -6.11
CA VAL A 48 -13.12 -18.79 -7.21
C VAL A 48 -13.94 -18.71 -8.50
N GLY A 49 -13.27 -18.47 -9.62
CA GLY A 49 -13.85 -18.43 -10.96
C GLY A 49 -14.52 -17.11 -11.35
N ILE A 50 -14.46 -16.08 -10.49
CA ILE A 50 -15.05 -14.76 -10.74
C ILE A 50 -13.95 -13.71 -10.71
N SER A 51 -13.89 -12.85 -11.73
CA SER A 51 -12.99 -11.69 -11.72
C SER A 51 -13.54 -10.53 -10.90
N MET A 52 -12.69 -9.59 -10.50
CA MET A 52 -13.13 -8.40 -9.77
C MET A 52 -14.17 -7.57 -10.54
N ARG A 53 -14.18 -7.63 -11.88
CA ARG A 53 -15.15 -6.91 -12.73
C ARG A 53 -16.54 -7.53 -12.69
N GLU A 54 -16.63 -8.80 -12.32
CA GLU A 54 -17.87 -9.58 -12.24
C GLU A 54 -18.39 -9.69 -10.81
N LEU A 55 -17.66 -9.15 -9.84
CA LEU A 55 -18.05 -9.17 -8.43
C LEU A 55 -19.35 -8.37 -8.23
N THR A 56 -20.30 -8.94 -7.48
CA THR A 56 -21.56 -8.28 -7.11
C THR A 56 -21.72 -8.25 -5.60
N VAL A 57 -22.60 -7.37 -5.11
CA VAL A 57 -22.92 -7.28 -3.68
C VAL A 57 -23.48 -8.60 -3.14
N ASP A 58 -24.28 -9.32 -3.93
CA ASP A 58 -24.85 -10.60 -3.52
C ASP A 58 -23.76 -11.68 -3.37
N ILE A 59 -22.83 -11.76 -4.33
CA ILE A 59 -21.66 -12.66 -4.21
C ILE A 59 -20.87 -12.35 -2.95
N VAL A 60 -20.65 -11.06 -2.66
CA VAL A 60 -19.94 -10.65 -1.45
C VAL A 60 -20.70 -11.13 -0.20
N ARG A 61 -21.98 -10.76 -0.06
CA ARG A 61 -22.79 -11.11 1.12
C ARG A 61 -22.87 -12.61 1.38
N GLU A 62 -22.97 -13.42 0.33
CA GLU A 62 -23.05 -14.89 0.44
C GLU A 62 -21.74 -15.56 0.88
N ASN A 63 -20.59 -14.91 0.63
CA ASN A 63 -19.27 -15.52 0.80
C ASN A 63 -18.42 -14.82 1.87
N LEU A 64 -18.92 -13.75 2.49
CA LEU A 64 -18.24 -12.99 3.52
C LEU A 64 -18.48 -13.63 4.90
N GLY A 65 -17.39 -14.00 5.58
CA GLY A 65 -17.44 -14.60 6.92
C GLY A 65 -16.61 -13.81 7.94
N PRO A 66 -16.97 -13.84 9.23
CA PRO A 66 -16.20 -13.16 10.28
C PRO A 66 -14.82 -13.81 10.45
N ILE A 67 -13.84 -12.99 10.79
CA ILE A 67 -12.47 -13.40 11.14
C ILE A 67 -12.28 -13.20 12.65
N GLN A 68 -11.52 -14.08 13.31
CA GLN A 68 -11.16 -13.84 14.71
C GLN A 68 -10.06 -12.78 14.78
N ASP A 69 -10.16 -11.87 15.77
CA ASP A 69 -9.21 -10.77 15.93
C ASP A 69 -7.75 -11.27 15.99
N GLU A 70 -7.50 -12.41 16.63
CA GLU A 70 -6.18 -13.02 16.78
C GLU A 70 -5.49 -13.34 15.44
N GLU A 71 -6.26 -13.54 14.37
CA GLU A 71 -5.72 -13.87 13.05
C GLU A 71 -5.09 -12.66 12.34
N ILE A 72 -5.45 -11.44 12.72
CA ILE A 72 -5.05 -10.22 11.99
C ILE A 72 -4.62 -9.04 12.86
N TYR A 73 -5.12 -8.94 14.09
CA TYR A 73 -4.88 -7.81 14.98
C TYR A 73 -3.97 -8.25 16.13
N PRO A 74 -2.72 -7.76 16.21
CA PRO A 74 -1.86 -8.09 17.34
C PRO A 74 -2.36 -7.41 18.63
N PRO A 75 -2.11 -8.00 19.81
CA PRO A 75 -2.35 -7.33 21.08
C PRO A 75 -1.61 -5.99 21.14
N PHE A 76 -2.28 -4.96 21.65
CA PHE A 76 -1.63 -3.70 21.99
C PHE A 76 -0.88 -3.87 23.32
N PRO A 77 0.45 -3.67 23.39
CA PRO A 77 1.24 -4.01 24.57
C PRO A 77 0.88 -3.23 25.84
N GLY A 78 0.43 -1.97 25.70
CA GLY A 78 0.07 -1.12 26.84
C GLY A 78 1.24 -0.73 27.76
N ASP A 79 2.49 -0.97 27.33
CA ASP A 79 3.72 -0.73 28.10
C ASP A 79 4.28 0.70 27.94
N GLY A 80 3.61 1.54 27.14
CA GLY A 80 4.03 2.90 26.84
C GLY A 80 5.01 3.03 25.67
N ASN A 81 5.40 1.92 25.03
CA ASN A 81 6.33 1.92 23.90
C ASN A 81 5.65 2.15 22.54
N LEU A 82 4.31 2.13 22.47
CA LEU A 82 3.57 2.45 21.25
C LEU A 82 2.56 3.57 21.52
N THR A 83 2.54 4.55 20.63
CA THR A 83 1.61 5.68 20.66
C THR A 83 0.21 5.22 20.27
N VAL A 84 -0.82 5.59 21.04
CA VAL A 84 -2.23 5.44 20.65
C VAL A 84 -2.65 6.64 19.81
N ALA A 85 -3.20 6.38 18.63
CA ALA A 85 -3.68 7.42 17.73
C ALA A 85 -4.89 8.19 18.28
N PRO A 86 -5.21 9.38 17.73
CA PRO A 86 -6.46 10.07 18.01
C PRO A 86 -7.69 9.17 17.76
N LYS A 87 -8.73 9.32 18.60
CA LYS A 87 -9.99 8.56 18.46
C LYS A 87 -10.74 8.88 17.17
N ASP A 88 -10.73 10.16 16.77
CA ASP A 88 -11.29 10.60 15.50
C ASP A 88 -10.18 10.56 14.44
N THR A 89 -10.32 9.64 13.49
CA THR A 89 -9.38 9.46 12.39
C THR A 89 -9.90 10.10 11.10
N THR A 90 -10.92 10.96 11.17
CA THR A 90 -11.40 11.73 10.01
C THR A 90 -10.26 12.58 9.44
N GLY A 91 -10.00 12.46 8.13
CA GLY A 91 -8.89 13.15 7.49
C GLY A 91 -7.53 12.47 7.66
N PHE A 92 -7.48 11.23 8.16
CA PHE A 92 -6.28 10.41 8.18
C PHE A 92 -6.43 9.17 7.30
N TYR A 93 -5.30 8.60 6.89
CA TYR A 93 -5.28 7.28 6.30
C TYR A 93 -5.05 6.24 7.40
N VAL A 94 -5.93 5.24 7.49
CA VAL A 94 -5.74 4.12 8.43
C VAL A 94 -5.25 2.91 7.66
N LYS A 95 -3.95 2.61 7.76
CA LYS A 95 -3.35 1.40 7.17
C LYS A 95 -3.88 0.17 7.90
N ARG A 96 -4.48 -0.76 7.17
CA ARG A 96 -5.07 -2.00 7.69
C ARG A 96 -4.22 -3.22 7.32
N THR A 97 -4.65 -4.38 7.79
CA THR A 97 -4.10 -5.69 7.43
C THR A 97 -3.89 -5.83 5.92
N ALA A 98 -2.80 -6.48 5.53
CA ALA A 98 -2.49 -6.81 4.14
C ALA A 98 -3.44 -7.90 3.60
N TRP A 99 -4.68 -7.51 3.28
CA TRP A 99 -5.76 -8.40 2.87
C TRP A 99 -5.44 -9.30 1.69
N ALA A 100 -4.61 -8.81 0.75
CA ALA A 100 -4.17 -9.59 -0.41
C ALA A 100 -3.46 -10.90 -0.02
N THR A 101 -2.80 -10.91 1.14
CA THR A 101 -2.06 -12.08 1.66
C THR A 101 -2.81 -12.86 2.73
N TYR A 102 -4.05 -12.47 3.07
CA TYR A 102 -4.75 -13.07 4.21
C TYR A 102 -4.94 -14.58 4.06
N LEU A 103 -5.31 -15.05 2.86
CA LEU A 103 -5.52 -16.49 2.62
C LEU A 103 -4.25 -17.32 2.79
N ASP A 104 -3.09 -16.78 2.43
CA ASP A 104 -1.81 -17.49 2.50
C ASP A 104 -1.35 -17.71 3.94
N PHE A 105 -1.81 -16.85 4.86
CA PHE A 105 -1.39 -16.84 6.27
C PHE A 105 -2.54 -17.04 7.25
N LYS A 106 -3.73 -17.42 6.76
CA LYS A 106 -4.92 -17.62 7.58
C LYS A 106 -4.66 -18.61 8.72
N GLY A 107 -5.14 -18.28 9.92
CA GLY A 107 -4.93 -19.08 11.13
C GLY A 107 -3.49 -19.09 11.67
N GLY A 108 -2.56 -18.36 11.05
CA GLY A 108 -1.20 -18.18 11.54
C GLY A 108 -0.98 -16.86 12.28
N GLU A 109 0.19 -16.69 12.87
CA GLU A 109 0.57 -15.47 13.58
C GLU A 109 1.32 -14.45 12.71
N PHE A 110 1.43 -14.70 11.39
CA PHE A 110 2.26 -13.89 10.51
C PHE A 110 1.74 -12.47 10.34
N LEU A 111 0.45 -12.28 10.02
CA LEU A 111 -0.13 -10.95 9.80
C LEU A 111 -0.14 -10.08 11.07
N PRO A 112 -0.53 -10.60 12.26
CA PRO A 112 -0.41 -9.85 13.49
C PRO A 112 1.04 -9.44 13.80
N LYS A 113 2.00 -10.35 13.59
CA LYS A 113 3.43 -10.05 13.79
C LYS A 113 3.91 -8.97 12.83
N LEU A 114 3.48 -9.02 11.57
CA LEU A 114 3.83 -8.02 10.57
C LEU A 114 3.30 -6.63 10.95
N MET A 115 2.03 -6.54 11.37
CA MET A 115 1.44 -5.26 11.82
C MET A 115 2.14 -4.73 13.08
N LEU A 116 2.45 -5.60 14.05
CA LEU A 116 3.16 -5.19 15.27
C LEU A 116 4.60 -4.74 14.98
N GLN A 117 5.28 -5.42 14.06
CA GLN A 117 6.61 -5.03 13.59
C GLN A 117 6.55 -3.65 12.95
N GLU A 118 5.63 -3.42 12.03
CA GLU A 118 5.49 -2.12 11.39
C GLU A 118 5.12 -1.02 12.40
N ALA A 119 4.23 -1.29 13.36
CA ALA A 119 3.91 -0.36 14.44
C ALA A 119 5.16 0.10 15.21
N LYS A 120 6.05 -0.85 15.56
CA LYS A 120 7.32 -0.55 16.25
C LYS A 120 8.26 0.26 15.37
N THR A 121 8.34 -0.05 14.08
CA THR A 121 9.13 0.73 13.12
C THR A 121 8.59 2.15 13.00
N MET A 122 7.28 2.33 12.87
CA MET A 122 6.66 3.65 12.77
C MET A 122 6.84 4.47 14.05
N GLU A 123 6.83 3.85 15.23
CA GLU A 123 7.15 4.51 16.49
C GLU A 123 8.60 5.01 16.51
N PHE A 124 9.56 4.19 16.04
CA PHE A 124 10.95 4.60 15.91
C PHE A 124 11.09 5.81 14.97
N LEU A 125 10.38 5.81 13.84
CA LEU A 125 10.41 6.90 12.87
C LEU A 125 9.67 8.16 13.36
N LEU A 126 8.68 8.03 14.23
CA LEU A 126 8.02 9.16 14.89
C LEU A 126 9.02 9.99 15.70
N GLN A 127 10.00 9.33 16.33
CA GLN A 127 11.08 9.98 17.07
C GLN A 127 12.20 10.54 16.17
N ASN A 128 12.22 10.15 14.89
CA ASN A 128 13.23 10.53 13.90
C ASN A 128 12.58 10.99 12.59
N PRO A 129 11.79 12.07 12.60
CA PRO A 129 10.98 12.47 11.45
C PRO A 129 11.82 12.99 10.28
N HIS A 130 11.33 12.78 9.05
CA HIS A 130 11.94 13.29 7.82
C HIS A 130 10.85 13.70 6.81
N PRO A 131 11.02 14.81 6.05
CA PRO A 131 9.98 15.34 5.15
C PRO A 131 9.55 14.39 4.02
N ASN A 132 10.43 13.47 3.59
CA ASN A 132 10.13 12.45 2.56
C ASN A 132 9.76 11.08 3.16
N ILE A 133 9.43 11.00 4.45
CA ILE A 133 8.87 9.81 5.09
C ILE A 133 7.46 10.14 5.56
N ILE A 134 6.50 9.24 5.34
CA ILE A 134 5.12 9.46 5.75
C ILE A 134 5.00 9.69 7.26
N LYS A 135 4.19 10.66 7.65
CA LYS A 135 3.97 10.95 9.06
C LYS A 135 3.03 9.93 9.69
N TYR A 136 3.45 9.39 10.83
CA TYR A 136 2.69 8.50 11.70
C TYR A 136 2.05 9.27 12.86
N TYR A 137 0.85 8.84 13.26
CA TYR A 137 0.07 9.44 14.35
C TYR A 137 -0.26 8.46 15.48
N GLY A 138 0.14 7.19 15.38
CA GLY A 138 -0.10 6.17 16.39
C GLY A 138 -0.88 4.95 15.87
N CYS A 139 -1.03 3.97 16.75
CA CYS A 139 -1.86 2.78 16.53
C CYS A 139 -3.33 3.15 16.73
N HIS A 140 -4.18 2.74 15.78
CA HIS A 140 -5.61 2.65 16.03
C HIS A 140 -5.85 1.41 16.91
N VAL A 141 -6.41 1.62 18.10
CA VAL A 141 -6.58 0.57 19.12
C VAL A 141 -8.05 0.35 19.43
N LYS A 142 -8.48 -0.90 19.34
CA LYS A 142 -9.83 -1.36 19.70
C LYS A 142 -9.71 -2.73 20.36
N ARG A 143 -10.48 -2.99 21.43
CA ARG A 143 -10.46 -4.26 22.17
C ARG A 143 -9.04 -4.72 22.56
N ASP A 144 -8.23 -3.78 23.05
CA ASP A 144 -6.82 -3.99 23.44
C ASP A 144 -5.94 -4.58 22.32
N ARG A 145 -6.29 -4.33 21.06
CA ARG A 145 -5.55 -4.78 19.87
C ARG A 145 -5.31 -3.63 18.90
N ILE A 146 -4.23 -3.74 18.14
CA ILE A 146 -3.92 -2.81 17.04
C ILE A 146 -4.76 -3.22 15.84
N THR A 147 -5.71 -2.37 15.44
CA THR A 147 -6.58 -2.62 14.27
C THR A 147 -6.14 -1.85 13.03
N GLY A 148 -5.19 -0.93 13.19
CA GLY A 148 -4.54 -0.23 12.09
C GLY A 148 -3.48 0.76 12.54
N LEU A 149 -2.77 1.33 11.59
CA LEU A 149 -1.79 2.40 11.81
C LEU A 149 -2.32 3.70 11.21
N VAL A 150 -2.38 4.77 11.99
CA VAL A 150 -2.91 6.06 11.54
C VAL A 150 -1.77 6.87 10.94
N LEU A 151 -1.89 7.17 9.65
CA LEU A 151 -0.91 7.85 8.83
C LEU A 151 -1.49 9.15 8.25
N GLN A 152 -0.60 10.04 7.84
CA GLN A 152 -0.96 11.20 7.03
C GLN A 152 -1.62 10.75 5.72
N THR A 153 -2.57 11.55 5.23
CA THR A 153 -3.17 11.43 3.90
C THR A 153 -3.08 12.77 3.18
N PHE A 154 -3.38 12.76 1.88
CA PHE A 154 -3.28 13.92 0.97
C PHE A 154 -4.53 13.99 0.08
N GLU A 155 -4.78 15.17 -0.50
CA GLU A 155 -5.88 15.32 -1.47
C GLU A 155 -5.62 14.51 -2.75
N PHE A 156 -4.35 14.33 -3.09
CA PHE A 156 -3.86 13.42 -4.13
C PHE A 156 -3.24 12.15 -3.51
N PRO A 157 -4.04 11.13 -3.14
CA PRO A 157 -3.55 9.94 -2.44
C PRO A 157 -3.08 8.85 -3.40
N HIS A 158 -2.22 9.19 -4.37
CA HIS A 158 -1.73 8.24 -5.36
C HIS A 158 -0.24 7.98 -5.24
N ASP A 159 0.12 6.71 -5.18
CA ASP A 159 1.49 6.24 -5.30
C ASP A 159 1.94 6.19 -6.76
N LEU A 160 3.24 6.17 -6.97
CA LEU A 160 3.82 6.12 -8.30
C LEU A 160 3.44 4.85 -9.06
N GLY A 161 3.03 3.76 -8.39
CA GLY A 161 2.52 2.56 -9.06
C GLY A 161 1.28 2.84 -9.93
N PHE A 162 0.45 3.83 -9.56
CA PHE A 162 -0.73 4.21 -10.34
C PHE A 162 -0.40 4.92 -11.66
N VAL A 163 0.78 5.53 -11.80
CA VAL A 163 1.13 6.32 -12.99
C VAL A 163 1.08 5.49 -14.27
N SER A 164 1.43 4.21 -14.19
CA SER A 164 1.39 3.32 -15.35
C SER A 164 -0.02 3.11 -15.90
N SER A 165 -1.03 3.15 -15.03
CA SER A 165 -2.44 2.94 -15.42
C SER A 165 -3.17 4.26 -15.69
N ARG A 166 -2.78 5.34 -15.02
CA ARG A 166 -3.43 6.65 -15.07
C ARG A 166 -2.41 7.79 -15.16
N PRO A 167 -1.60 7.86 -16.23
CA PRO A 167 -0.57 8.90 -16.37
C PRO A 167 -1.16 10.31 -16.40
N ASP A 168 -2.41 10.44 -16.86
CA ASP A 168 -3.15 11.70 -16.91
C ASP A 168 -3.29 12.38 -15.53
N LEU A 169 -3.42 11.59 -14.45
CA LEU A 169 -3.58 12.11 -13.09
C LEU A 169 -2.30 12.76 -12.54
N PHE A 170 -1.15 12.42 -13.10
CA PHE A 170 0.17 12.85 -12.63
C PHE A 170 0.71 14.07 -13.41
N LYS A 171 -0.09 14.63 -14.31
CA LYS A 171 0.27 15.82 -15.09
C LYS A 171 0.66 16.99 -14.18
N GLY A 172 1.87 17.49 -14.38
CA GLY A 172 2.42 18.62 -13.61
C GLY A 172 2.79 18.26 -12.16
N LYS A 173 2.77 16.97 -11.80
CA LYS A 173 3.16 16.47 -10.47
C LYS A 173 4.42 15.60 -10.48
N LEU A 174 4.86 15.12 -11.64
CA LEU A 174 6.11 14.36 -11.78
C LEU A 174 7.27 15.27 -12.16
N ASP A 175 7.94 15.82 -11.17
CA ASP A 175 9.28 16.36 -11.33
C ASP A 175 10.28 15.24 -10.99
N LYS A 176 11.00 14.75 -12.02
CA LYS A 176 11.96 13.65 -11.87
C LYS A 176 13.03 13.97 -10.84
N ASP A 177 13.64 15.15 -10.93
CA ASP A 177 14.79 15.50 -10.10
C ASP A 177 14.36 15.69 -8.65
N CYS A 178 13.20 16.31 -8.43
CA CYS A 178 12.57 16.40 -7.12
C CYS A 178 12.28 15.02 -6.52
N ILE A 179 11.66 14.11 -7.29
CA ILE A 179 11.30 12.77 -6.83
C ILE A 179 12.56 11.97 -6.47
N LEU A 180 13.57 11.95 -7.34
CA LEU A 180 14.81 11.21 -7.07
C LEU A 180 15.56 11.79 -5.87
N ALA A 181 15.63 13.11 -5.74
CA ALA A 181 16.26 13.77 -4.60
C ALA A 181 15.52 13.47 -3.29
N GLY A 182 14.19 13.53 -3.27
CA GLY A 182 13.39 13.27 -2.08
C GLY A 182 13.45 11.81 -1.63
N ILE A 183 13.37 10.85 -2.56
CA ILE A 183 13.58 9.43 -2.26
C ILE A 183 14.98 9.21 -1.68
N ARG A 184 16.02 9.75 -2.32
CA ARG A 184 17.41 9.64 -1.83
C ARG A 184 17.56 10.22 -0.43
N SER A 185 16.98 11.39 -0.17
CA SER A 185 17.02 12.04 1.15
C SER A 185 16.36 11.17 2.22
N GLY A 186 15.19 10.59 1.94
CA GLY A 186 14.51 9.67 2.85
C GLY A 186 15.31 8.40 3.14
N LEU A 187 15.94 7.82 2.12
CA LEU A 187 16.79 6.65 2.26
C LEU A 187 18.07 6.94 3.04
N ASP A 188 18.77 8.03 2.73
CA ASP A 188 19.98 8.43 3.45
C ASP A 188 19.69 8.69 4.94
N HIS A 189 18.52 9.28 5.24
CA HIS A 189 18.05 9.44 6.61
C HIS A 189 17.91 8.08 7.32
N LEU A 190 17.17 7.12 6.75
CA LEU A 190 17.03 5.77 7.32
C LEU A 190 18.40 5.09 7.50
N HIS A 191 19.26 5.18 6.49
CA HIS A 191 20.56 4.55 6.50
C HIS A 191 21.47 5.15 7.58
N SER A 192 21.38 6.46 7.81
CA SER A 192 22.12 7.14 8.89
C SER A 192 21.69 6.67 10.29
N LEU A 193 20.45 6.20 10.42
CA LEU A 193 19.91 5.61 11.65
C LEU A 193 20.25 4.12 11.78
N GLY A 194 20.90 3.51 10.77
CA GLY A 194 21.24 2.09 10.75
C GLY A 194 20.10 1.17 10.31
N TRP A 195 19.11 1.69 9.57
CA TRP A 195 17.94 0.95 9.08
C TRP A 195 17.89 0.97 7.56
N ALA A 196 17.33 -0.09 6.96
CA ALA A 196 16.96 -0.12 5.54
C ALA A 196 15.45 -0.26 5.40
N HIS A 197 14.89 0.26 4.31
CA HIS A 197 13.47 0.09 3.97
C HIS A 197 13.17 -1.32 3.44
N ASN A 198 14.07 -1.89 2.65
CA ASN A 198 14.06 -3.22 2.03
C ASN A 198 12.93 -3.50 1.03
N ASP A 199 12.14 -2.50 0.65
CA ASP A 199 11.05 -2.67 -0.31
C ASP A 199 10.73 -1.38 -1.07
N ILE A 200 11.76 -0.72 -1.58
CA ILE A 200 11.56 0.45 -2.44
C ILE A 200 11.02 0.01 -3.79
N ASN A 201 9.84 0.52 -4.14
CA ASN A 201 9.18 0.32 -5.41
C ASN A 201 8.16 1.46 -5.62
N PRO A 202 7.58 1.63 -6.82
CA PRO A 202 6.64 2.71 -7.10
C PRO A 202 5.38 2.72 -6.23
N ALA A 203 4.88 1.55 -5.82
CA ALA A 203 3.71 1.44 -4.96
C ALA A 203 4.00 1.92 -3.52
N ASN A 204 5.28 2.01 -3.14
CA ASN A 204 5.73 2.48 -1.84
C ASN A 204 6.25 3.94 -1.86
N ILE A 205 5.95 4.68 -2.93
CA ILE A 205 6.30 6.09 -3.06
C ILE A 205 5.02 6.88 -3.39
N LEU A 206 4.48 7.55 -2.38
CA LEU A 206 3.34 8.45 -2.52
C LEU A 206 3.82 9.82 -3.03
N ILE A 207 3.02 10.48 -3.87
CA ILE A 207 3.26 11.87 -4.25
C ILE A 207 2.27 12.76 -3.49
N ASP A 208 2.77 13.72 -2.74
CA ASP A 208 1.89 14.66 -2.03
C ASP A 208 1.31 15.74 -2.95
N ASP A 209 0.49 16.62 -2.36
CA ASP A 209 -0.21 17.66 -3.10
C ASP A 209 0.75 18.66 -3.78
N ALA A 210 1.96 18.81 -3.24
CA ALA A 210 3.03 19.67 -3.76
C ALA A 210 3.94 18.96 -4.79
N GLY A 211 3.75 17.65 -5.03
CA GLY A 211 4.61 16.88 -5.93
C GLY A 211 5.83 16.26 -5.25
N GLU A 212 5.92 16.33 -3.93
CA GLU A 212 7.05 15.78 -3.17
C GLU A 212 6.83 14.29 -2.87
N PRO A 213 7.87 13.44 -2.99
CA PRO A 213 7.73 12.02 -2.67
C PRO A 213 7.68 11.78 -1.17
N LYS A 214 6.83 10.84 -0.75
CA LYS A 214 6.78 10.27 0.60
C LYS A 214 6.99 8.76 0.51
N LEU A 215 8.03 8.26 1.18
CA LEU A 215 8.21 6.83 1.41
C LEU A 215 7.09 6.35 2.35
N ILE A 216 6.43 5.27 1.95
CA ILE A 216 5.37 4.59 2.68
C ILE A 216 5.67 3.09 2.78
N ASP A 217 4.89 2.38 3.58
CA ASP A 217 5.00 0.93 3.81
C ASP A 217 6.32 0.48 4.43
N PHE A 218 6.37 0.54 5.76
CA PHE A 218 7.56 0.18 6.53
C PHE A 218 7.50 -1.25 7.08
N GLY A 219 6.62 -2.10 6.54
CA GLY A 219 6.47 -3.49 6.99
C GLY A 219 7.76 -4.32 6.87
N SER A 220 8.58 -4.03 5.87
CA SER A 220 9.89 -4.67 5.62
C SER A 220 11.07 -3.89 6.20
N CYS A 221 10.83 -2.71 6.78
CA CYS A 221 11.88 -1.83 7.28
C CYS A 221 12.43 -2.33 8.61
N GLN A 222 13.76 -2.46 8.70
CA GLN A 222 14.45 -3.14 9.79
C GLN A 222 15.86 -2.58 10.00
N PRO A 223 16.44 -2.69 11.21
CA PRO A 223 17.86 -2.42 11.45
C PRO A 223 18.74 -3.30 10.56
N PHE A 224 19.89 -2.79 10.13
CA PHE A 224 20.84 -3.55 9.34
C PHE A 224 21.22 -4.89 10.02
N GLY A 225 21.27 -5.95 9.23
CA GLY A 225 21.57 -7.31 9.68
C GLY A 225 20.40 -8.05 10.32
N ALA A 226 19.25 -7.42 10.57
CA ALA A 226 18.07 -8.12 11.06
C ALA A 226 17.46 -9.02 9.96
N HIS A 227 16.90 -10.16 10.36
CA HIS A 227 16.21 -11.07 9.44
C HIS A 227 14.87 -10.48 9.00
N LEU A 228 14.58 -10.56 7.71
CA LEU A 228 13.36 -10.03 7.11
C LEU A 228 12.24 -11.08 7.12
N MET A 229 11.07 -10.71 7.63
CA MET A 229 9.86 -11.54 7.56
C MET A 229 9.13 -11.38 6.22
N SER A 230 9.22 -10.19 5.65
CA SER A 230 8.77 -9.80 4.31
C SER A 230 9.85 -8.90 3.73
N SER A 231 10.09 -8.99 2.42
CA SER A 231 11.09 -8.17 1.76
C SER A 231 10.96 -8.23 0.26
N GLY A 232 11.18 -7.09 -0.40
CA GLY A 232 11.40 -7.00 -1.84
C GLY A 232 10.17 -7.35 -2.69
N THR A 233 9.81 -6.43 -3.57
CA THR A 233 8.82 -6.69 -4.61
C THR A 233 9.49 -7.26 -5.86
N LYS A 234 8.94 -8.34 -6.44
CA LYS A 234 9.46 -8.95 -7.68
C LYS A 234 9.63 -7.89 -8.78
N GLY A 235 10.83 -7.84 -9.36
CA GLY A 235 11.20 -6.84 -10.38
C GLY A 235 11.85 -5.57 -9.81
N TRP A 236 11.75 -5.33 -8.51
CA TRP A 236 12.31 -4.17 -7.81
C TRP A 236 13.47 -4.52 -6.87
N CYS A 237 13.72 -5.81 -6.63
CA CYS A 237 14.76 -6.27 -5.71
C CYS A 237 15.65 -7.34 -6.36
N LYS A 238 16.77 -7.67 -5.69
CA LYS A 238 17.61 -8.83 -6.03
C LYS A 238 16.79 -10.11 -5.87
N GLU A 239 17.09 -11.16 -6.64
CA GLU A 239 16.25 -12.37 -6.73
C GLU A 239 15.94 -13.00 -5.36
N THR A 240 16.90 -13.01 -4.43
CA THR A 240 16.66 -13.44 -3.04
C THR A 240 17.61 -12.74 -2.06
N PHE A 241 17.06 -12.25 -0.95
CA PHE A 241 17.79 -11.76 0.22
C PHE A 241 16.92 -11.93 1.47
N PHE A 242 17.54 -12.09 2.64
CA PHE A 242 16.82 -12.40 3.89
C PHE A 242 17.22 -11.50 5.06
N HIS A 243 18.16 -10.59 4.85
CA HIS A 243 18.65 -9.69 5.88
C HIS A 243 18.55 -8.24 5.41
N SER A 244 18.18 -7.37 6.34
CA SER A 244 18.11 -5.94 6.13
C SER A 244 19.50 -5.39 5.82
N ALA A 245 19.62 -4.63 4.75
CA ALA A 245 20.89 -4.08 4.30
C ALA A 245 20.65 -2.84 3.44
N LYS A 246 21.51 -1.83 3.59
CA LYS A 246 21.48 -0.63 2.75
C LYS A 246 21.52 -0.98 1.26
N GLU A 247 22.29 -2.00 0.89
CA GLU A 247 22.47 -2.46 -0.48
C GLU A 247 21.20 -2.99 -1.13
N ASN A 248 20.16 -3.31 -0.34
CA ASN A 248 18.84 -3.68 -0.85
C ASN A 248 18.14 -2.43 -1.40
N ASP A 249 18.12 -1.35 -0.61
CA ASP A 249 17.52 -0.07 -1.01
C ASP A 249 18.28 0.56 -2.18
N GLU A 250 19.61 0.52 -2.15
CA GLU A 250 20.45 1.06 -3.25
C GLU A 250 20.16 0.33 -4.56
N TYR A 251 20.03 -1.00 -4.52
CA TYR A 251 19.65 -1.77 -5.72
C TYR A 251 18.28 -1.35 -6.24
N SER A 252 17.27 -1.32 -5.36
CA SER A 252 15.91 -0.94 -5.73
C SER A 252 15.83 0.49 -6.29
N PHE A 253 16.61 1.41 -5.71
CA PHE A 253 16.71 2.79 -6.19
C PHE A 253 17.35 2.89 -7.58
N GLU A 254 18.40 2.10 -7.88
CA GLU A 254 18.97 2.06 -9.23
C GLU A 254 18.01 1.46 -10.27
N VAL A 255 17.23 0.44 -9.89
CA VAL A 255 16.17 -0.12 -10.76
C VAL A 255 15.05 0.90 -11.00
N PHE A 256 14.74 1.73 -10.00
CA PHE A 256 13.68 2.71 -10.06
C PHE A 256 13.93 3.88 -11.03
N LYS A 257 15.17 4.36 -11.14
CA LYS A 257 15.52 5.50 -12.00
C LYS A 257 15.08 5.34 -13.47
N PRO A 258 15.47 4.28 -14.21
CA PRO A 258 15.07 4.12 -15.61
C PRO A 258 13.56 3.90 -15.77
N TRP A 259 12.90 3.30 -14.77
CA TRP A 259 11.43 3.20 -14.80
C TRP A 259 10.77 4.57 -14.69
N LEU A 260 11.26 5.44 -13.79
CA LEU A 260 10.73 6.79 -13.64
C LEU A 260 10.89 7.61 -14.93
N ASP A 261 12.02 7.46 -15.63
CA ASP A 261 12.25 8.08 -16.94
C ASP A 261 11.15 7.72 -17.95
N GLU A 262 10.79 6.45 -18.04
CA GLU A 262 9.71 5.98 -18.91
C GLU A 262 8.36 6.59 -18.50
N MET A 263 8.08 6.71 -17.20
CA MET A 263 6.81 7.24 -16.71
C MET A 263 6.66 8.73 -16.96
N VAL A 264 7.72 9.52 -16.80
CA VAL A 264 7.72 10.96 -17.10
C VAL A 264 7.35 11.17 -18.58
N LEU A 265 7.98 10.42 -19.49
CA LEU A 265 7.66 10.47 -20.93
C LEU A 265 6.20 10.10 -21.21
N LYS A 266 5.68 9.03 -20.59
CA LYS A 266 4.26 8.63 -20.74
C LYS A 266 3.31 9.72 -20.27
N VAL A 267 3.61 10.40 -19.17
CA VAL A 267 2.78 11.51 -18.69
C VAL A 267 2.81 12.66 -19.69
N GLU A 268 3.97 13.05 -20.20
CA GLU A 268 4.10 14.10 -21.22
C GLU A 268 3.31 13.76 -22.50
N GLU A 269 3.40 12.53 -23.00
CA GLU A 269 2.65 12.05 -24.18
C GLU A 269 1.13 12.05 -23.95
N SER A 270 0.67 11.69 -22.74
CA SER A 270 -0.76 11.73 -22.39
C SER A 270 -1.35 13.14 -22.48
N VAL A 271 -0.53 14.17 -22.25
CA VAL A 271 -0.93 15.59 -22.37
C VAL A 271 -1.06 16.01 -23.83
N VAL A 272 -0.12 15.59 -24.68
CA VAL A 272 -0.12 15.93 -26.11
C VAL A 272 -1.33 15.32 -26.81
N SER A 273 -1.67 14.07 -26.49
CA SER A 273 -2.85 13.41 -27.04
C SER A 273 -4.15 14.13 -26.66
N HIS A 274 -4.34 14.51 -25.39
CA HIS A 274 -5.52 15.27 -24.94
C HIS A 274 -5.67 16.62 -25.66
N LYS A 275 -4.58 17.39 -25.80
CA LYS A 275 -4.61 18.68 -26.51
C LYS A 275 -4.99 18.52 -28.00
N SER A 276 -4.54 17.44 -28.64
CA SER A 276 -4.88 17.13 -30.04
C SER A 276 -6.38 16.82 -30.22
N TRP A 277 -7.00 16.17 -29.24
CA TRP A 277 -8.45 15.93 -29.24
C TRP A 277 -9.25 17.21 -28.97
N GLU A 278 -8.83 18.05 -28.01
CA GLU A 278 -9.50 19.33 -27.71
C GLU A 278 -9.43 20.32 -28.87
N MET A 279 -8.31 20.42 -29.58
CA MET A 279 -8.21 21.23 -30.80
C MET A 279 -9.17 20.72 -31.89
N LYS A 280 -9.28 19.41 -32.09
CA LYS A 280 -10.23 18.83 -33.07
C LYS A 280 -11.70 19.07 -32.73
N LEU A 281 -12.05 19.23 -31.45
CA LEU A 281 -13.42 19.54 -31.03
C LEU A 281 -13.79 21.01 -31.27
N GLN A 282 -12.83 21.92 -31.25
CA GLN A 282 -13.04 23.35 -31.54
C GLN A 282 -13.24 23.62 -33.04
N ASP A 283 -12.80 22.70 -33.91
CA ASP A 283 -12.97 22.78 -35.38
C ASP A 283 -14.28 22.13 -35.88
N VAL A 284 -15.14 21.63 -34.98
CA VAL A 284 -16.46 21.13 -35.34
C VAL A 284 -17.45 22.30 -35.40
N PRO A 285 -17.99 22.67 -36.57
CA PRO A 285 -18.94 23.77 -36.64
C PRO A 285 -20.20 23.46 -35.82
N PRO A 286 -20.78 24.45 -35.11
CA PRO A 286 -21.98 24.24 -34.32
C PRO A 286 -23.15 23.78 -35.21
N LEU A 287 -23.90 22.78 -34.72
CA LEU A 287 -25.14 22.29 -35.31
C LEU A 287 -26.24 23.36 -35.32
#